data_AF-A0A0F0HH69-F1
#
_entry.id   AF-A0A0F0HH69-F1
#
_cell.length_a   1.000
_cell.length_b   1.000
_cell.length_c   1.000
_cell.angle_alpha   90.00
_cell.angle_beta   90.00
_cell.angle_gamma   90.00
#
_symmetry.space_group_name_H-M   'P 1'
#
loop_
_entity.id
_entity.type
_entity.pdbx_description
1 polymer ?
#
loop_
_entity_poly.entity_id
_entity_poly.type
_entity_poly.pdbx_seq_one_letter_code
_entity_poly.pdbx_strand_id
1 'polypeptide(L)'
;MAAVLMFTGITLLVPSTASATTGNCVNGANGFANIPDNLSGTDVEDVPTRSGHWLYLNFGTVNGVRRGWAQLFEGHFEPLSRNVSVWLDWSRDGGRTWIQCGPFYNGSGKSSITSAAQRTSSAAGWVFRAGAMDNGEMALSRWH
;
A
#
# COMPACT_ATOMS: atom_id res chain seq x y z
N MET A 1 -33.48 -0.49 50.42
CA MET A 1 -33.48 -0.62 48.95
C MET A 1 -32.02 -0.64 48.51
N ALA A 2 -31.54 -1.75 47.95
CA ALA A 2 -30.14 -1.91 47.54
C ALA A 2 -30.02 -1.61 46.04
N ALA A 3 -29.20 -0.62 45.68
CA ALA A 3 -28.94 -0.25 44.30
C ALA A 3 -27.74 -1.05 43.78
N VAL A 4 -28.00 -1.99 42.88
CA VAL A 4 -26.97 -2.77 42.17
C VAL A 4 -26.48 -1.92 40.98
N LEU A 5 -25.28 -1.38 41.09
CA LEU A 5 -24.59 -0.68 40.00
C LEU A 5 -24.01 -1.73 39.04
N MET A 6 -24.69 -1.99 37.92
CA MET A 6 -24.12 -2.75 36.81
C MET A 6 -23.16 -1.85 36.03
N PHE A 7 -21.85 -2.09 36.16
CA PHE A 7 -20.85 -1.49 35.29
C PHE A 7 -20.84 -2.22 33.94
N THR A 8 -21.46 -1.63 32.93
CA THR A 8 -21.29 -2.03 31.52
C THR A 8 -19.89 -1.61 31.07
N GLY A 9 -18.99 -2.58 30.97
CA GLY A 9 -17.64 -2.38 30.46
C GLY A 9 -17.66 -2.01 28.98
N ILE A 10 -17.21 -0.80 28.65
CA ILE A 10 -16.97 -0.35 27.28
C ILE A 10 -15.61 -0.90 26.85
N THR A 11 -15.59 -1.91 25.96
CA THR A 11 -14.37 -2.36 25.30
C THR A 11 -13.95 -1.32 24.27
N LEU A 12 -12.88 -0.58 24.57
CA LEU A 12 -12.20 0.29 23.61
C LEU A 12 -11.48 -0.61 22.58
N LEU A 13 -12.02 -0.70 21.36
CA LEU A 13 -11.31 -1.27 20.21
C LEU A 13 -10.15 -0.32 19.86
N VAL A 14 -8.95 -0.65 20.33
CA VAL A 14 -7.72 0.01 19.86
C VAL A 14 -7.47 -0.39 18.39
N PRO A 15 -7.29 0.56 17.46
CA PRO A 15 -6.94 0.23 16.09
C PRO A 15 -5.57 -0.46 16.07
N SER A 16 -5.53 -1.67 15.52
CA SER A 16 -4.27 -2.41 15.36
C SER A 16 -3.37 -1.68 14.37
N THR A 17 -2.18 -1.29 14.82
CA THR A 17 -1.12 -0.76 13.95
C THR A 17 -0.73 -1.84 12.95
N ALA A 18 -0.84 -1.54 11.64
CA ALA A 18 -0.32 -2.44 10.61
C ALA A 18 1.18 -2.69 10.83
N SER A 19 1.59 -3.94 10.74
CA SER A 19 3.01 -4.31 10.77
C SER A 19 3.64 -3.91 9.43
N ALA A 20 4.23 -2.71 9.39
CA ALA A 20 4.98 -2.20 8.25
C ALA A 20 6.32 -2.93 8.15
N THR A 21 6.40 -3.90 7.23
CA THR A 21 7.67 -4.55 6.90
C THR A 21 7.60 -5.17 5.50
N THR A 22 8.68 -5.01 4.74
CA THR A 22 8.86 -5.70 3.45
C THR A 22 8.81 -7.22 3.61
N GLY A 23 9.20 -7.75 4.78
CA GLY A 23 9.14 -9.17 5.10
C GLY A 23 7.74 -9.80 4.97
N ASN A 24 6.68 -8.98 5.07
CA ASN A 24 5.31 -9.46 4.90
C ASN A 24 4.92 -9.69 3.43
N CYS A 25 5.76 -9.34 2.45
CA CYS A 25 5.37 -9.46 1.05
C CYS A 25 6.49 -9.82 0.07
N VAL A 26 7.75 -9.75 0.46
CA VAL A 26 8.84 -10.26 -0.39
C VAL A 26 8.81 -11.79 -0.44
N ASN A 27 9.34 -12.35 -1.52
CA ASN A 27 9.53 -13.81 -1.68
C ASN A 27 8.24 -14.64 -1.56
N GLY A 28 7.08 -14.07 -1.92
CA GLY A 28 5.80 -14.79 -1.87
C GLY A 28 5.06 -14.70 -0.54
N ALA A 29 5.61 -14.00 0.46
CA ALA A 29 4.96 -13.83 1.76
C ALA A 29 3.55 -13.24 1.60
N ASN A 30 2.60 -13.75 2.38
CA ASN A 30 1.18 -13.38 2.33
C ASN A 30 0.54 -13.41 0.94
N GLY A 31 1.11 -14.15 -0.02
CA GLY A 31 0.58 -14.28 -1.39
C GLY A 31 0.97 -13.13 -2.32
N PHE A 32 1.85 -12.22 -1.90
CA PHE A 32 2.41 -11.18 -2.75
C PHE A 32 3.35 -11.77 -3.82
N ALA A 33 3.59 -11.02 -4.89
CA ALA A 33 4.55 -11.36 -5.92
C ALA A 33 5.53 -10.19 -6.11
N ASN A 34 6.82 -10.51 -6.20
CA ASN A 34 7.81 -9.54 -6.63
C ASN A 34 7.54 -9.17 -8.10
N ILE A 35 7.62 -7.88 -8.41
CA ILE A 35 7.41 -7.33 -9.75
C ILE A 35 8.55 -6.37 -10.09
N PRO A 36 8.79 -6.07 -11.37
CA PRO A 36 9.79 -5.07 -11.73
C PRO A 36 9.33 -3.66 -11.33
N ASP A 37 10.30 -2.79 -11.03
CA ASP A 37 10.09 -1.43 -10.53
C ASP A 37 9.48 -0.47 -11.55
N ASN A 38 9.40 -0.87 -12.81
CA ASN A 38 8.76 -0.12 -13.90
C ASN A 38 7.48 -0.79 -14.40
N LEU A 39 6.91 -1.74 -13.65
CA LEU A 39 5.66 -2.37 -14.02
C LEU A 39 4.50 -1.38 -13.87
N SER A 40 3.88 -1.03 -14.99
CA SER A 40 2.63 -0.27 -15.05
C SER A 40 1.45 -1.17 -15.43
N GLY A 41 0.29 -0.84 -14.89
CA GLY A 41 -0.95 -1.58 -15.05
C GLY A 41 -2.09 -0.69 -15.53
N THR A 42 -3.32 -1.02 -15.14
CA THR A 42 -4.43 -0.10 -15.22
C THR A 42 -4.41 0.78 -13.98
N ASP A 43 -4.25 2.09 -14.17
CA ASP A 43 -4.33 3.07 -13.10
C ASP A 43 -5.77 3.16 -12.59
N VAL A 44 -5.95 2.92 -11.29
CA VAL A 44 -7.25 3.04 -10.62
C VAL A 44 -7.34 4.37 -9.86
N GLU A 45 -6.20 4.87 -9.39
CA GLU A 45 -6.05 6.22 -8.86
C GLU A 45 -4.59 6.66 -8.97
N ASP A 46 -4.42 7.94 -9.24
CA ASP A 46 -3.17 8.67 -9.20
C ASP A 46 -3.25 9.79 -8.15
N VAL A 47 -2.17 9.98 -7.40
CA VAL A 47 -2.04 11.00 -6.37
C VAL A 47 -0.79 11.80 -6.65
N PRO A 48 -0.90 13.11 -6.96
CA PRO A 48 0.26 13.96 -7.15
C PRO A 48 0.96 14.20 -5.81
N THR A 49 2.28 14.21 -5.84
CA THR A 49 3.15 14.69 -4.75
C THR A 49 3.55 16.14 -5.01
N ARG A 50 3.97 16.88 -3.98
CA ARG A 50 4.51 18.24 -4.13
C ARG A 50 5.84 18.27 -4.88
N SER A 51 6.56 17.15 -4.95
CA SER A 51 7.81 17.04 -5.71
C SER A 51 7.57 16.88 -7.22
N GLY A 52 6.31 16.81 -7.67
CA GLY A 52 5.98 16.61 -9.09
C GLY A 52 5.98 15.15 -9.54
N HIS A 53 6.22 14.21 -8.61
CA HIS A 53 6.05 12.78 -8.86
C HIS A 53 4.59 12.36 -8.67
N TRP A 54 4.25 11.19 -9.20
CA TRP A 54 2.91 10.63 -9.12
C TRP A 54 2.93 9.25 -8.46
N LEU A 55 2.08 9.09 -7.45
CA LEU A 55 1.79 7.81 -6.82
C LEU A 55 0.58 7.18 -7.50
N TYR A 56 0.76 6.01 -8.08
CA TYR A 56 -0.28 5.26 -8.75
C TYR A 56 -0.66 4.02 -7.95
N LEU A 57 -1.97 3.82 -7.79
CA LEU A 57 -2.53 2.52 -7.45
C LEU A 57 -2.88 1.78 -8.75
N ASN A 58 -2.10 0.76 -9.04
CA ASN A 58 -2.19 -0.02 -10.27
C ASN A 58 -2.90 -1.36 -10.04
N PHE A 59 -3.68 -1.79 -11.03
CA PHE A 59 -4.22 -3.15 -11.10
C PHE A 59 -3.90 -3.78 -12.47
N GLY A 60 -3.41 -5.02 -12.46
CA GLY A 60 -2.91 -5.68 -13.67
C GLY A 60 -2.83 -7.19 -13.54
N THR A 61 -2.54 -7.89 -14.63
CA THR A 61 -2.28 -9.33 -14.58
C THR A 61 -0.79 -9.57 -14.39
N VAL A 62 -0.42 -10.25 -13.30
CA VAL A 62 0.95 -10.59 -12.94
C VAL A 62 1.01 -12.09 -12.67
N ASN A 63 1.84 -12.81 -13.41
CA ASN A 63 1.95 -14.29 -13.35
C ASN A 63 0.57 -14.98 -13.52
N GLY A 64 -0.25 -14.50 -14.46
CA GLY A 64 -1.57 -15.06 -14.77
C GLY A 64 -2.67 -14.73 -13.74
N VAL A 65 -2.39 -13.94 -12.71
CA VAL A 65 -3.34 -13.57 -11.65
C VAL A 65 -3.56 -12.06 -11.66
N ARG A 66 -4.81 -11.60 -11.49
CA ARG A 66 -5.10 -10.18 -11.29
C ARG A 66 -4.55 -9.72 -9.94
N ARG A 67 -3.72 -8.69 -9.95
CA ARG A 67 -3.02 -8.14 -8.77
C ARG A 67 -3.11 -6.62 -8.72
N GLY A 68 -3.06 -6.08 -7.51
CA GLY A 68 -2.87 -4.66 -7.23
C GLY A 68 -1.46 -4.38 -6.68
N TRP A 69 -0.89 -3.22 -7.03
CA TRP A 69 0.38 -2.73 -6.51
C TRP A 69 0.45 -1.21 -6.51
N ALA A 70 1.34 -0.65 -5.71
CA ALA A 70 1.66 0.77 -5.72
C ALA A 70 2.88 1.03 -6.62
N GLN A 71 2.88 2.15 -7.33
CA GLN A 71 4.00 2.62 -8.14
C GLN A 71 4.23 4.09 -7.84
N LEU A 72 5.48 4.48 -7.58
CA LEU A 72 5.88 5.89 -7.59
C LEU A 72 6.68 6.12 -8.88
N PHE A 73 6.30 7.14 -9.64
CA PHE A 73 6.91 7.42 -10.94
C PHE A 73 7.10 8.92 -11.16
N GLU A 74 8.22 9.24 -11.80
CA GLU A 74 8.55 10.57 -12.32
C GLU A 74 8.21 10.59 -13.82
N GLY A 75 7.34 11.50 -14.25
CA GLY A 75 6.77 11.53 -15.60
C GLY A 75 7.74 11.86 -16.73
N HIS A 76 8.92 12.39 -16.41
CA HIS A 76 9.98 12.80 -17.33
C HIS A 76 11.16 11.81 -17.41
N PHE A 77 11.05 10.63 -16.79
CA PHE A 77 12.10 9.61 -16.69
C PHE A 77 13.39 10.06 -15.97
N GLU A 78 13.32 11.13 -15.19
CA GLU A 78 14.40 11.56 -14.30
C GLU A 78 14.49 10.61 -13.09
N PRO A 79 15.71 10.39 -12.54
CA PRO A 79 15.87 9.59 -11.33
C PRO A 79 15.08 10.17 -10.15
N LEU A 80 14.24 9.34 -9.52
CA LEU A 80 13.67 9.69 -8.23
C LEU A 80 14.79 9.83 -7.19
N SER A 81 14.61 10.74 -6.23
CA SER A 81 15.51 10.87 -5.08
C SER A 81 15.68 9.54 -4.34
N ARG A 82 16.86 9.29 -3.76
CA ARG A 82 17.13 8.06 -2.99
C ARG A 82 16.33 8.00 -1.67
N ASN A 83 15.77 9.12 -1.25
CA ASN A 83 14.98 9.23 -0.02
C ASN A 83 13.49 8.92 -0.25
N VAL A 84 13.10 8.57 -1.48
CA VAL A 84 11.71 8.18 -1.76
C VAL A 84 11.48 6.71 -1.44
N SER A 85 10.24 6.38 -1.07
CA SER A 85 9.79 5.00 -0.92
C SER A 85 8.33 4.83 -1.31
N VAL A 86 7.96 3.59 -1.62
CA VAL A 86 6.58 3.21 -1.97
C VAL A 86 6.16 1.98 -1.16
N TRP A 87 4.87 1.87 -0.84
CA TRP A 87 4.28 0.69 -0.20
C TRP A 87 2.85 0.47 -0.67
N LEU A 88 2.35 -0.74 -0.42
CA LEU A 88 0.95 -1.10 -0.63
C LEU A 88 0.34 -1.53 0.70
N ASP A 89 -0.73 -0.86 1.08
CA ASP A 89 -1.62 -1.33 2.12
C ASP A 89 -2.67 -2.26 1.50
N TRP A 90 -2.86 -3.43 2.10
CA TRP A 90 -3.86 -4.40 1.68
C TRP A 90 -4.68 -4.90 2.87
N SER A 91 -6.00 -4.88 2.72
CA SER A 91 -6.95 -5.29 3.74
C SER A 91 -7.91 -6.36 3.21
N ARG A 92 -8.47 -7.14 4.14
CA ARG A 92 -9.55 -8.12 3.89
C ARG A 92 -10.86 -7.75 4.60
N ASP A 93 -10.88 -6.65 5.34
CA ASP A 93 -12.01 -6.22 6.17
C ASP A 93 -12.42 -4.75 5.90
N GLY A 94 -12.15 -4.26 4.69
CA GLY A 94 -12.52 -2.91 4.26
C GLY A 94 -11.63 -1.81 4.85
N GLY A 95 -10.37 -2.13 5.16
CA GLY A 95 -9.37 -1.18 5.66
C GLY A 95 -9.36 -1.01 7.19
N ARG A 96 -10.11 -1.83 7.94
CA ARG A 96 -10.10 -1.78 9.42
C ARG A 96 -8.80 -2.33 9.98
N THR A 97 -8.31 -3.41 9.38
CA THR A 97 -6.98 -3.97 9.59
C THR A 97 -6.30 -4.14 8.24
N TRP A 98 -4.99 -3.93 8.18
CA TRP A 98 -4.25 -4.10 6.93
C TRP A 98 -2.83 -4.59 7.17
N ILE A 99 -2.29 -5.21 6.14
CA ILE A 99 -0.86 -5.48 6.00
C ILE A 99 -0.29 -4.37 5.13
N GLN A 100 0.73 -3.69 5.66
CA GLN A 100 1.53 -2.76 4.87
C GLN A 100 2.73 -3.51 4.28
N CYS A 101 2.74 -3.65 2.97
CA CYS A 101 3.82 -4.22 2.20
C CYS A 101 4.79 -3.11 1.76
N GLY A 102 5.90 -3.00 2.49
CA GLY A 102 6.88 -1.92 2.32
C GLY A 102 7.17 -1.23 3.66
N PRO A 103 7.90 -0.10 3.63
CA PRO A 103 8.33 0.66 2.44
C PRO A 103 9.43 -0.01 1.61
N PHE A 104 9.39 0.20 0.29
CA PHE A 104 10.46 -0.11 -0.66
C PHE A 104 11.16 1.18 -1.07
N TYR A 105 12.45 1.31 -0.79
CA TYR A 105 13.22 2.53 -1.03
C TYR A 105 13.90 2.55 -2.39
N ASN A 106 14.03 3.73 -3.00
CA ASN A 106 14.78 3.91 -4.25
C ASN A 106 16.30 3.95 -4.04
N GLY A 107 16.88 2.88 -3.49
CA GLY A 107 18.32 2.81 -3.20
C GLY A 107 19.23 2.93 -4.42
N SER A 108 18.70 2.73 -5.63
CA SER A 108 19.46 2.69 -6.89
C SER A 108 19.26 3.91 -7.80
N GLY A 109 18.44 4.91 -7.42
CA GLY A 109 18.20 6.09 -8.25
C GLY A 109 17.44 5.77 -9.54
N LYS A 110 16.41 4.93 -9.45
CA LYS A 110 15.49 4.61 -10.56
C LYS A 110 14.47 5.75 -10.74
N SER A 111 13.95 5.92 -11.95
CA SER A 111 12.85 6.85 -12.26
C SER A 111 11.47 6.31 -11.86
N SER A 112 11.39 5.01 -11.52
CA SER A 112 10.20 4.38 -10.98
C SER A 112 10.57 3.32 -9.95
N ILE A 113 9.70 3.14 -8.95
CA ILE A 113 9.75 2.05 -7.98
C ILE A 113 8.35 1.48 -7.76
N THR A 114 8.25 0.18 -7.51
CA THR A 114 6.98 -0.48 -7.20
C THR A 114 7.00 -1.17 -5.84
N SER A 115 5.82 -1.35 -5.25
CA SER A 115 5.65 -2.32 -4.17
C SER A 115 5.62 -3.74 -4.73
N ALA A 116 5.67 -4.76 -3.85
CA ALA A 116 5.22 -6.09 -4.27
C ALA A 116 3.72 -6.08 -4.61
N ALA A 117 3.29 -6.98 -5.49
CA ALA A 117 1.93 -7.04 -6.01
C ALA A 117 1.08 -8.11 -5.31
N GLN A 118 -0.09 -7.76 -4.80
CA GLN A 118 -1.00 -8.68 -4.13
C GLN A 118 -2.18 -9.06 -5.02
N ARG A 119 -2.64 -10.31 -4.95
CA ARG A 119 -3.82 -10.78 -5.69
C ARG A 119 -5.07 -9.98 -5.32
N THR A 120 -5.95 -9.77 -6.27
CA THR A 120 -7.24 -9.11 -6.05
C THR A 120 -8.34 -10.14 -5.76
N SER A 121 -9.47 -9.68 -5.25
CA SER A 121 -10.69 -10.47 -5.08
C SER A 121 -11.90 -9.58 -5.33
N SER A 122 -13.03 -10.17 -5.73
CA SER A 122 -14.32 -9.46 -5.82
C SER A 122 -15.03 -9.33 -4.47
N ALA A 123 -14.49 -9.90 -3.39
CA ALA A 123 -15.05 -9.75 -2.06
C ALA A 123 -14.92 -8.29 -1.58
N ALA A 124 -16.01 -7.68 -1.13
CA ALA A 124 -16.06 -6.26 -0.77
C ALA A 124 -15.10 -5.81 0.34
N GLY A 125 -14.58 -6.74 1.15
CA GLY A 125 -13.57 -6.44 2.16
C GLY A 125 -12.15 -6.35 1.62
N TRP A 126 -11.90 -6.79 0.39
CA TRP A 126 -10.58 -6.78 -0.24
C TRP A 126 -10.30 -5.43 -0.85
N VAL A 127 -9.60 -4.60 -0.08
CA VAL A 127 -9.26 -3.23 -0.51
C VAL A 127 -7.77 -2.97 -0.47
N PHE A 128 -7.35 -2.04 -1.33
CA PHE A 128 -5.98 -1.64 -1.55
C PHE A 128 -5.83 -0.15 -1.38
N ARG A 129 -4.70 0.29 -0.83
CA ARG A 129 -4.29 1.69 -0.80
C ARG A 129 -2.81 1.79 -1.12
N ALA A 130 -2.47 2.61 -2.11
CA ALA A 130 -1.10 2.93 -2.43
C ALA A 130 -0.59 4.00 -1.45
N GLY A 131 0.68 3.90 -1.09
CA GLY A 131 1.34 4.93 -0.31
C GLY A 131 2.77 5.16 -0.77
N ALA A 132 3.23 6.39 -0.60
CA ALA A 132 4.60 6.79 -0.86
C ALA A 132 5.08 7.83 0.16
N MET A 133 6.38 7.80 0.41
CA MET A 133 7.09 8.87 1.09
C MET A 133 8.02 9.48 0.06
N ASP A 134 7.80 10.74 -0.26
CA ASP A 134 8.53 11.45 -1.30
C ASP A 134 9.13 12.72 -0.71
N ASN A 135 10.45 12.72 -0.50
CA ASN A 135 11.21 13.83 0.08
C ASN A 135 10.60 14.40 1.38
N GLY A 136 10.05 13.53 2.24
CA GLY A 136 9.44 13.90 3.51
C GLY A 136 7.93 14.19 3.45
N GLU A 137 7.34 14.18 2.26
CA GLU A 137 5.88 14.20 2.10
C GLU A 137 5.33 12.77 2.04
N MET A 138 4.23 12.53 2.75
CA MET A 138 3.46 11.31 2.61
C MET A 138 2.32 11.53 1.62
N ALA A 139 2.26 10.68 0.59
CA ALA A 139 1.12 10.56 -0.32
C ALA A 139 0.41 9.24 -0.07
N LEU A 140 -0.93 9.28 -0.05
CA LEU A 140 -1.79 8.11 0.11
C LEU A 140 -2.95 8.20 -0.87
N SER A 141 -3.24 7.08 -1.52
CA SER A 141 -4.48 6.89 -2.27
C SER A 141 -5.67 6.70 -1.31
N ARG A 142 -6.91 6.73 -1.83
CA ARG A 142 -8.04 6.18 -1.08
C ARG A 142 -8.02 4.64 -1.13
N TRP A 143 -8.91 4.02 -0.37
CA TRP A 143 -9.14 2.58 -0.46
C TRP A 143 -9.97 2.24 -1.71
N HIS A 144 -9.56 1.21 -2.45
CA HIS A 144 -10.25 0.65 -3.62
C HIS A 144 -10.35 -0.86 -3.58
#